data_AF-A0A454DFC1-F1
#
_entry.id   AF-A0A454DFC1-F1
#
_cell.length_a   1.000
_cell.length_b   1.000
_cell.length_c   1.000
_cell.angle_alpha   90.00
_cell.angle_beta   90.00
_cell.angle_gamma   90.00
#
_symmetry.space_group_name_H-M   'P 1'
#
loop_
_entity.id
_entity.type
_entity.pdbx_description
1 polymer ?
#
loop_
_entity_poly.entity_id
_entity_poly.type
_entity_poly.pdbx_seq_one_letter_code
_entity_poly.pdbx_strand_id
1 'polypeptide(L)'
;MKKIVRLVGVVSTLCAQSTYAMSEKDWDVLTDIGAYGLVATAAAVPVYKGDWDGFWQAGFSIGAASGVGLIGKTTIDAERPDKSGNDSFPSNHTANAFASATTLYLRYGWEAGLPAYGVATLVGYGRVEAKKHYWRDVLAGAALGTLSAYVFTDAYDENVQLVPWVTSEDVGVSVTYRW
;
A
#
# COMPACT_ATOMS: atom_id res chain seq x y z
N MET A 1 33.09 -21.16 11.64
CA MET A 1 32.21 -22.32 11.34
C MET A 1 30.86 -21.79 10.87
N LYS A 2 30.56 -21.93 9.57
CA LYS A 2 29.32 -21.45 8.93
C LYS A 2 28.16 -22.41 9.26
N LYS A 3 27.06 -21.92 9.82
CA LYS A 3 25.82 -22.70 9.93
C LYS A 3 24.96 -22.42 8.70
N ILE A 4 24.97 -23.37 7.78
CA ILE A 4 24.09 -23.44 6.61
C ILE A 4 22.72 -23.89 7.12
N VAL A 5 21.74 -22.99 7.14
CA VAL A 5 20.34 -23.35 7.36
C VAL A 5 19.78 -23.79 6.01
N ARG A 6 19.45 -25.08 5.91
CA ARG A 6 18.79 -25.68 4.76
C ARG A 6 17.32 -25.22 4.76
N LEU A 7 16.97 -24.33 3.84
CA LEU A 7 15.58 -24.04 3.51
C LEU A 7 15.02 -25.26 2.75
N VAL A 8 14.35 -26.15 3.45
CA VAL A 8 13.60 -27.25 2.83
C VAL A 8 12.40 -26.63 2.15
N GLY A 9 12.35 -26.78 0.83
CA GLY A 9 11.26 -26.28 -0.01
C GLY A 9 9.92 -26.87 0.38
N VAL A 10 8.92 -26.00 0.50
CA VAL A 10 7.51 -26.40 0.46
C VAL A 10 7.08 -26.27 -1.00
N VAL A 11 7.25 -27.37 -1.74
CA VAL A 11 6.70 -27.55 -3.08
C VAL A 11 5.29 -28.08 -2.91
N SER A 12 4.34 -27.23 -3.29
CA SER A 12 3.12 -27.57 -4.03
C SER A 12 2.16 -28.60 -3.41
N THR A 13 1.18 -28.09 -2.66
CA THR A 13 -0.13 -28.72 -2.51
C THR A 13 -1.23 -27.70 -2.83
N LEU A 14 -1.26 -27.21 -4.06
CA LEU A 14 -2.33 -26.37 -4.61
C LEU A 14 -3.09 -27.16 -5.68
N CYS A 15 -3.72 -28.26 -5.28
CA CYS A 15 -4.74 -28.91 -6.09
C CYS A 15 -6.02 -29.00 -5.28
N ALA A 16 -7.07 -28.38 -5.82
CA ALA A 16 -8.46 -28.46 -5.40
C ALA A 16 -8.83 -27.76 -4.07
N GLN A 17 -8.63 -26.45 -3.98
CA GLN A 17 -9.61 -25.65 -3.25
C GLN A 17 -10.68 -25.24 -4.26
N SER A 18 -11.93 -25.64 -4.01
CA SER A 18 -13.09 -25.11 -4.71
C SER A 18 -12.99 -23.59 -4.67
N THR A 19 -12.88 -22.96 -5.84
CA THR A 19 -12.97 -21.50 -5.95
C THR A 19 -14.40 -21.11 -5.59
N TYR A 20 -14.69 -20.98 -4.30
CA TYR A 20 -15.88 -20.28 -3.85
C TYR A 20 -15.72 -18.85 -4.33
N ALA A 21 -16.58 -18.44 -5.25
CA ALA A 21 -16.67 -17.03 -5.63
C ALA A 21 -17.02 -16.26 -4.35
N MET A 22 -16.08 -15.45 -3.86
CA MET A 22 -16.30 -14.59 -2.71
C MET A 22 -17.46 -13.65 -3.02
N SER A 23 -18.39 -13.52 -2.07
CA SER A 23 -19.47 -12.56 -2.21
C SER A 23 -18.94 -11.12 -2.10
N GLU A 24 -19.73 -10.14 -2.55
CA GLU A 24 -19.39 -8.71 -2.43
C GLU A 24 -19.06 -8.32 -0.97
N LYS A 25 -19.76 -8.93 0.00
CA LYS A 25 -19.50 -8.72 1.43
C LYS A 25 -18.18 -9.34 1.89
N ASP A 26 -17.84 -10.53 1.38
CA ASP A 26 -16.57 -11.17 1.73
C ASP A 26 -15.39 -10.35 1.20
N TRP A 27 -15.53 -9.78 -0.01
CA TRP A 27 -14.55 -8.84 -0.56
C TRP A 27 -14.44 -7.57 0.29
N ASP A 28 -15.56 -7.01 0.76
CA ASP A 28 -15.54 -5.83 1.62
C ASP A 28 -14.79 -6.12 2.94
N VAL A 29 -15.08 -7.24 3.60
CA VAL A 29 -14.40 -7.66 4.84
C VAL A 29 -12.91 -7.94 4.60
N LEU A 30 -12.57 -8.67 3.53
CA LEU A 30 -11.17 -8.98 3.20
C LEU A 30 -10.36 -7.70 2.98
N THR A 31 -10.94 -6.73 2.27
CA THR A 31 -10.26 -5.48 1.94
C THR A 31 -10.18 -4.52 3.12
N ASP A 32 -11.13 -4.57 4.06
CA ASP A 32 -11.02 -3.89 5.36
C ASP A 32 -9.84 -4.44 6.15
N ILE A 33 -9.79 -5.77 6.32
CA ILE A 33 -8.71 -6.45 7.05
C ILE A 33 -7.35 -6.17 6.40
N GLY A 34 -7.27 -6.24 5.06
CA GLY A 34 -6.03 -5.96 4.34
C GLY A 34 -5.55 -4.52 4.52
N ALA A 35 -6.46 -3.54 4.43
CA ALA A 35 -6.11 -2.13 4.58
C ALA A 35 -5.66 -1.82 6.02
N TYR A 36 -6.43 -2.21 7.03
CA TYR A 36 -6.07 -1.98 8.43
C TYR A 36 -4.87 -2.81 8.87
N GLY A 37 -4.71 -4.02 8.33
CA GLY A 37 -3.54 -4.85 8.55
C GLY A 37 -2.27 -4.18 8.02
N LEU A 38 -2.32 -3.55 6.85
CA LEU A 38 -1.20 -2.77 6.30
C LEU A 38 -0.88 -1.53 7.14
N VAL A 39 -1.89 -0.78 7.57
CA VAL A 39 -1.71 0.38 8.45
C VAL A 39 -1.07 -0.05 9.78
N ALA A 40 -1.57 -1.14 10.38
CA ALA A 40 -1.02 -1.70 11.61
C ALA A 40 0.42 -2.17 11.40
N THR A 41 0.73 -2.79 10.26
CA THR A 41 2.09 -3.23 9.92
C THR A 41 3.03 -2.04 9.73
N ALA A 42 2.59 -1.00 9.03
CA ALA A 42 3.35 0.23 8.83
C ALA A 42 3.62 0.98 10.15
N ALA A 43 2.76 0.83 11.16
CA ALA A 43 3.01 1.34 12.50
C ALA A 43 3.89 0.40 13.35
N ALA A 44 3.65 -0.91 13.29
CA ALA A 44 4.29 -1.90 14.15
C ALA A 44 5.75 -2.19 13.75
N VAL A 45 6.06 -2.25 12.46
CA VAL A 45 7.42 -2.55 11.98
C VAL A 45 8.44 -1.49 12.46
N PRO A 46 8.17 -0.17 12.33
CA PRO A 46 9.06 0.83 12.92
C PRO A 46 9.22 0.68 14.43
N VAL A 47 8.13 0.52 15.17
CA VAL A 47 8.18 0.35 16.64
C VAL A 47 9.01 -0.87 17.04
N TYR A 48 8.86 -1.99 16.33
CA TYR A 48 9.65 -3.20 16.56
C TYR A 48 11.15 -2.99 16.29
N LYS A 49 11.50 -2.18 15.31
CA LYS A 49 12.89 -1.82 14.98
C LYS A 49 13.45 -0.67 15.84
N GLY A 50 12.67 -0.13 16.78
CA GLY A 50 13.06 1.06 17.58
C GLY A 50 13.10 2.35 16.76
N ASP A 51 12.47 2.34 15.59
CA ASP A 51 12.47 3.39 14.58
C ASP A 51 11.27 4.32 14.74
N TRP A 52 11.36 5.22 15.72
CA TRP A 52 10.26 6.14 16.05
C TRP A 52 9.97 7.18 14.97
N ASP A 53 10.99 7.59 14.22
CA ASP A 53 10.80 8.48 13.08
C ASP A 53 9.96 7.78 12.00
N GLY A 54 10.16 6.48 11.79
CA GLY A 54 9.37 5.70 10.83
C GLY A 54 7.91 5.57 11.22
N PHE A 55 7.65 5.42 12.52
CA PHE A 55 6.28 5.42 13.04
C PHE A 55 5.58 6.74 12.74
N TRP A 56 6.23 7.87 13.00
CA TRP A 56 5.64 9.19 12.75
C TRP A 56 5.49 9.50 11.26
N GLN A 57 6.47 9.14 10.44
CA GLN A 57 6.39 9.28 8.98
C GLN A 57 5.24 8.44 8.39
N ALA A 58 5.07 7.20 8.86
CA ALA A 58 3.91 6.38 8.51
C ALA A 58 2.60 7.05 8.91
N GLY A 59 2.53 7.56 10.14
CA GLY A 59 1.36 8.27 10.66
C GLY A 59 1.00 9.51 9.84
N PHE A 60 1.98 10.35 9.51
CA PHE A 60 1.78 11.55 8.70
C PHE A 60 1.38 11.20 7.26
N SER A 61 2.05 10.22 6.65
CA SER A 61 1.73 9.71 5.30
C SER A 61 0.28 9.22 5.20
N ILE A 62 -0.14 8.34 6.11
CA ILE A 62 -1.49 7.78 6.13
C ILE A 62 -2.52 8.86 6.50
N GLY A 63 -2.20 9.71 7.47
CA GLY A 63 -3.05 10.81 7.92
C GLY A 63 -3.31 11.83 6.81
N ALA A 64 -2.28 12.23 6.07
CA ALA A 64 -2.40 13.13 4.94
C ALA A 64 -3.20 12.50 3.78
N ALA A 65 -2.94 11.23 3.44
CA ALA A 65 -3.71 10.51 2.43
C ALA A 65 -5.20 10.43 2.80
N SER A 66 -5.51 10.09 4.06
CA SER A 66 -6.88 10.08 4.59
C SER A 66 -7.51 11.46 4.56
N GLY A 67 -6.79 12.50 5.01
CA GLY A 67 -7.28 13.87 5.04
C GLY A 67 -7.65 14.39 3.65
N VAL A 68 -6.75 14.23 2.68
CA VAL A 68 -7.01 14.62 1.28
C VAL A 68 -8.13 13.79 0.68
N GLY A 69 -8.17 12.48 0.95
CA GLY A 69 -9.22 11.62 0.44
C GLY A 69 -10.61 11.93 1.02
N LEU A 70 -10.70 12.35 2.29
CA LEU A 70 -11.94 12.85 2.90
C LEU A 70 -12.40 14.16 2.26
N ILE A 71 -11.48 15.07 1.93
CA ILE A 71 -11.80 16.29 1.17
C ILE A 71 -12.33 15.91 -0.22
N GLY A 72 -11.69 14.96 -0.91
CA GLY A 72 -12.15 14.44 -2.20
C GLY A 72 -13.58 13.89 -2.13
N LYS A 73 -13.87 13.08 -1.11
CA LYS A 73 -15.20 12.47 -0.89
C LYS A 73 -16.32 13.47 -0.62
N THR A 74 -16.01 14.61 -0.02
CA THR A 74 -17.01 15.64 0.31
C THR A 74 -17.17 16.68 -0.80
N THR A 75 -16.20 16.79 -1.71
CA THR A 75 -16.21 17.76 -2.81
C THR A 75 -16.67 17.16 -4.13
N ILE A 76 -16.41 15.86 -4.35
CA ILE A 76 -16.75 15.15 -5.59
C ILE A 76 -17.94 14.25 -5.30
N ASP A 77 -19.10 14.66 -5.83
CA ASP A 77 -20.32 13.86 -5.80
C ASP A 77 -20.19 12.69 -6.79
N ALA A 78 -19.81 11.53 -6.26
CA ALA A 78 -19.57 10.31 -7.04
C ALA A 78 -20.37 9.15 -6.44
N GLU A 79 -21.47 8.79 -7.11
CA GLU A 79 -22.29 7.63 -6.74
C GLU A 79 -21.46 6.34 -6.76
N ARG A 80 -21.63 5.51 -5.74
CA ARG A 80 -20.97 4.19 -5.66
C ARG A 80 -21.67 3.16 -6.55
N PRO A 81 -20.95 2.13 -7.05
CA PRO A 81 -21.56 1.08 -7.86
C PRO A 81 -22.69 0.30 -7.16
N ASP A 82 -22.65 0.18 -5.82
CA ASP A 82 -23.68 -0.46 -5.00
C ASP A 82 -24.83 0.47 -4.59
N LYS A 83 -24.81 1.74 -5.02
CA LYS A 83 -25.77 2.80 -4.64
C LYS A 83 -25.87 3.07 -3.14
N SER A 84 -24.84 2.70 -2.37
CA SER A 84 -24.82 2.94 -0.92
C SER A 84 -24.57 4.40 -0.54
N GLY A 85 -24.09 5.22 -1.48
CA GLY A 85 -23.84 6.64 -1.25
C GLY A 85 -23.10 7.32 -2.40
N ASN A 86 -22.88 8.62 -2.22
CA ASN A 86 -22.30 9.54 -3.20
C ASN A 86 -20.84 9.94 -2.90
N ASP A 87 -20.14 9.11 -2.13
CA ASP A 87 -18.79 9.34 -1.65
C ASP A 87 -17.79 8.31 -2.22
N SER A 88 -17.96 7.94 -3.49
CA SER A 88 -17.13 6.90 -4.14
C SER A 88 -15.72 7.39 -4.45
N PHE A 89 -15.50 8.66 -4.76
CA PHE A 89 -14.19 9.16 -5.17
C PHE A 89 -13.50 9.98 -4.08
N PRO A 90 -12.20 9.77 -3.81
CA PRO A 90 -11.38 8.60 -4.14
C PRO A 90 -11.58 7.46 -3.11
N SER A 91 -11.00 6.28 -3.36
CA SER A 91 -11.02 5.21 -2.36
C SER A 91 -10.02 5.45 -1.21
N ASN A 92 -10.53 5.81 -0.03
CA ASN A 92 -9.70 5.97 1.17
C ASN A 92 -9.02 4.68 1.63
N HIS A 93 -9.67 3.53 1.47
CA HIS A 93 -9.07 2.24 1.82
C HIS A 93 -7.86 1.94 0.94
N THR A 94 -7.97 2.19 -0.37
CA THR A 94 -6.84 2.09 -1.29
C THR A 94 -5.77 3.13 -0.96
N ALA A 95 -6.14 4.38 -0.69
CA ALA A 95 -5.18 5.43 -0.35
C ALA A 95 -4.36 5.08 0.91
N ASN A 96 -5.00 4.61 1.97
CA ASN A 96 -4.31 4.22 3.20
C ASN A 96 -3.45 2.97 3.01
N ALA A 97 -3.93 1.99 2.24
CA ALA A 97 -3.15 0.79 1.94
C ALA A 97 -1.89 1.11 1.13
N PHE A 98 -2.00 1.94 0.09
CA PHE A 98 -0.86 2.36 -0.73
C PHE A 98 0.08 3.31 0.01
N ALA A 99 -0.44 4.22 0.85
CA ALA A 99 0.40 5.03 1.74
C ALA A 99 1.22 4.14 2.69
N SER A 100 0.59 3.15 3.31
CA SER A 100 1.26 2.19 4.20
C SER A 100 2.32 1.36 3.47
N ALA A 101 1.97 0.79 2.30
CA ALA A 101 2.89 -0.02 1.51
C ALA A 101 4.08 0.80 0.97
N THR A 102 3.83 2.02 0.50
CA THR A 102 4.87 2.92 0.01
C THR A 102 5.79 3.35 1.16
N THR A 103 5.25 3.62 2.34
CA THR A 103 6.07 3.95 3.53
C THR A 103 7.00 2.78 3.89
N LEU A 104 6.46 1.55 3.94
CA LEU A 104 7.26 0.35 4.20
C LEU A 104 8.35 0.13 3.13
N TYR A 105 8.02 0.39 1.86
CA TYR A 105 8.96 0.32 0.75
C TYR A 105 10.09 1.35 0.87
N LEU A 106 9.75 2.62 1.02
CA LEU A 106 10.72 3.71 1.09
C LEU A 106 11.63 3.54 2.30
N ARG A 107 11.05 3.14 3.43
CA ARG A 107 11.77 3.05 4.69
C ARG A 107 12.60 1.78 4.80
N TYR A 108 12.06 0.61 4.48
CA TYR A 108 12.72 -0.69 4.73
C TYR A 108 13.12 -1.45 3.47
N GLY A 109 12.97 -0.86 2.30
CA GLY A 109 13.37 -1.46 1.03
C GLY A 109 12.32 -2.38 0.43
N TRP A 110 12.70 -3.00 -0.69
CA TRP A 110 11.81 -3.79 -1.52
C TRP A 110 11.34 -5.08 -0.85
N GLU A 111 12.10 -5.63 0.12
CA GLU A 111 11.74 -6.84 0.86
C GLU A 111 10.49 -6.65 1.70
N ALA A 112 10.31 -5.45 2.28
CA ALA A 112 9.10 -5.07 3.00
C ALA A 112 8.04 -4.47 2.05
N GLY A 113 8.48 -3.70 1.06
CA GLY A 113 7.59 -3.03 0.11
C GLY A 113 6.83 -3.96 -0.82
N LEU A 114 7.49 -4.95 -1.43
CA LEU A 114 6.90 -5.85 -2.41
C LEU A 114 5.69 -6.65 -1.87
N PRO A 115 5.79 -7.34 -0.70
CA PRO A 115 4.62 -8.00 -0.13
C PRO A 115 3.53 -7.00 0.28
N ALA A 116 3.92 -5.82 0.77
CA ALA A 116 2.96 -4.78 1.17
C ALA A 116 2.18 -4.23 -0.04
N TYR A 117 2.83 -3.99 -1.18
CA TYR A 117 2.17 -3.61 -2.42
C TYR A 117 1.28 -4.72 -2.98
N GLY A 118 1.66 -5.99 -2.80
CA GLY A 118 0.81 -7.13 -3.12
C GLY A 118 -0.53 -7.06 -2.36
N VAL A 119 -0.47 -6.85 -1.04
CA VAL A 119 -1.68 -6.68 -0.22
C VAL A 119 -2.45 -5.41 -0.61
N ALA A 120 -1.77 -4.28 -0.84
CA ALA A 120 -2.43 -3.03 -1.22
C ALA A 120 -3.16 -3.14 -2.57
N THR A 121 -2.58 -3.87 -3.51
CA THR A 121 -3.21 -4.16 -4.81
C THR A 121 -4.44 -5.06 -4.63
N LEU A 122 -4.37 -6.09 -3.78
CA LEU A 122 -5.52 -6.93 -3.43
C LEU A 122 -6.65 -6.13 -2.76
N VAL A 123 -6.30 -5.17 -1.89
CA VAL A 123 -7.27 -4.23 -1.30
C VAL A 123 -7.96 -3.42 -2.40
N GLY A 124 -7.20 -2.83 -3.33
CA GLY A 124 -7.75 -2.07 -4.44
C GLY A 124 -8.66 -2.89 -5.34
N TYR A 125 -8.21 -4.08 -5.76
CA TYR A 125 -8.99 -5.01 -6.57
C TYR A 125 -10.29 -5.41 -5.87
N GLY A 126 -10.20 -5.84 -4.61
CA GLY A 126 -11.37 -6.26 -3.86
C GLY A 126 -12.39 -5.14 -3.62
N ARG A 127 -12.00 -3.86 -3.58
CA ARG A 127 -12.96 -2.74 -3.50
C ARG A 127 -13.80 -2.57 -4.76
N VAL A 128 -13.25 -2.96 -5.92
CA VAL A 128 -14.00 -3.02 -7.18
C VAL A 128 -14.95 -4.20 -7.16
N GLU A 129 -14.47 -5.38 -6.76
CA GLU A 129 -15.29 -6.60 -6.65
C GLU A 129 -16.42 -6.48 -5.61
N ALA A 130 -16.18 -5.77 -4.51
CA ALA A 130 -17.19 -5.44 -3.49
C ALA A 130 -18.19 -4.35 -3.94
N LYS A 131 -18.06 -3.84 -5.19
CA LYS A 131 -18.89 -2.76 -5.75
C LYS A 131 -18.88 -1.47 -4.92
N LYS A 132 -17.83 -1.25 -4.12
CA LYS A 132 -17.67 -0.03 -3.31
C LYS A 132 -17.10 1.13 -4.13
N HIS A 133 -16.27 0.81 -5.11
CA HIS A 133 -15.53 1.79 -5.89
C HIS A 133 -15.39 1.36 -7.35
N TYR A 134 -15.36 2.32 -8.27
CA TYR A 134 -14.90 2.09 -9.62
C TYR A 134 -13.37 1.98 -9.66
N TRP A 135 -12.83 1.34 -10.69
CA TRP A 135 -11.38 1.23 -10.92
C TRP A 135 -10.67 2.59 -10.90
N ARG A 136 -11.32 3.66 -11.38
CA ARG A 136 -10.77 5.02 -11.38
C ARG A 136 -10.59 5.57 -9.96
N ASP A 137 -11.51 5.26 -9.05
CA ASP A 137 -11.47 5.74 -7.66
C ASP A 137 -10.36 5.02 -6.89
N VAL A 138 -10.12 3.75 -7.23
CA VAL A 138 -9.01 2.93 -6.73
C VAL A 138 -7.69 3.46 -7.25
N LEU A 139 -7.55 3.74 -8.55
CA LEU A 139 -6.32 4.32 -9.10
C LEU A 139 -6.00 5.69 -8.51
N ALA A 140 -7.00 6.56 -8.36
CA ALA A 140 -6.82 7.87 -7.71
C ALA A 140 -6.40 7.71 -6.24
N GLY A 141 -7.02 6.77 -5.52
CA GLY A 141 -6.62 6.44 -4.15
C GLY A 141 -5.17 5.93 -4.07
N ALA A 142 -4.79 5.00 -4.94
CA ALA A 142 -3.43 4.47 -4.99
C ALA A 142 -2.40 5.57 -5.26
N ALA A 143 -2.64 6.43 -6.26
CA ALA A 143 -1.78 7.57 -6.56
C ALA A 143 -1.67 8.54 -5.39
N LEU A 144 -2.80 8.89 -4.75
CA LEU A 144 -2.82 9.76 -3.58
C LEU A 144 -2.01 9.19 -2.42
N GLY A 145 -2.21 7.91 -2.10
CA GLY A 145 -1.50 7.23 -1.03
C GLY A 145 0.01 7.18 -1.26
N THR A 146 0.42 6.78 -2.47
CA THR A 146 1.84 6.74 -2.85
C THR A 146 2.48 8.12 -2.81
N LEU A 147 1.83 9.15 -3.37
CA LEU A 147 2.36 10.53 -3.33
C LEU A 147 2.49 11.05 -1.90
N SER A 148 1.49 10.78 -1.05
CA SER A 148 1.55 11.16 0.37
C SER A 148 2.78 10.54 1.06
N ALA A 149 3.03 9.25 0.82
CA ALA A 149 4.19 8.58 1.39
C ALA A 149 5.53 9.14 0.88
N TYR A 150 5.65 9.49 -0.40
CA TYR A 150 6.84 10.14 -0.92
C TYR A 150 7.11 11.52 -0.32
N VAL A 151 6.07 12.25 0.09
CA VAL A 151 6.21 13.56 0.73
C VAL A 151 6.66 13.43 2.19
N PHE A 152 6.17 12.41 2.89
CA PHE A 152 6.34 12.28 4.34
C PHE A 152 7.33 11.19 4.78
N THR A 153 7.88 10.38 3.86
CA THR A 153 8.73 9.23 4.21
C THR A 153 10.11 9.29 3.57
N ASP A 154 11.13 9.20 4.43
CA ASP A 154 12.54 9.04 4.05
C ASP A 154 13.02 7.60 4.29
N ALA A 155 14.14 7.23 3.68
CA ALA A 155 14.76 5.91 3.83
C ALA A 155 15.32 5.69 5.25
N TYR A 156 15.22 4.46 5.78
CA TYR A 156 15.76 4.11 7.11
C TYR A 156 17.29 3.99 7.11
N ASP A 157 17.86 3.50 6.00
CA ASP A 157 19.29 3.35 5.82
C ASP A 157 19.70 4.14 4.56
N GLU A 158 20.47 5.21 4.75
CA GLU A 158 20.91 6.12 3.69
C GLU A 158 22.05 5.53 2.84
N ASN A 159 22.54 4.34 3.18
CA ASN A 159 23.69 3.73 2.51
C ASN A 159 23.42 3.45 1.03
N VAL A 160 22.15 3.28 0.61
CA VAL A 160 21.78 3.12 -0.80
C VAL A 160 20.59 4.02 -1.13
N GLN A 161 20.82 5.06 -1.94
CA GLN A 161 19.74 5.87 -2.51
C GLN A 161 19.54 5.53 -3.98
N LEU A 162 18.30 5.27 -4.37
CA LEU A 162 17.88 5.10 -5.76
C LEU A 162 17.00 6.28 -6.15
N VAL A 163 17.49 7.12 -7.06
CA VAL A 163 16.77 8.30 -7.54
C VAL A 163 16.42 8.10 -9.01
N PRO A 164 15.16 7.80 -9.36
CA PRO A 164 14.74 7.83 -10.75
C PRO A 164 14.70 9.28 -11.24
N TRP A 165 15.14 9.51 -12.47
CA TRP A 165 15.05 10.82 -13.12
C TRP A 165 14.54 10.66 -14.55
N VAL A 166 13.73 11.62 -14.98
CA VAL A 166 13.10 11.66 -16.31
C VAL A 166 13.38 13.02 -16.91
N THR A 167 13.88 13.00 -18.15
CA THR A 167 13.99 14.17 -19.02
C THR A 167 13.14 13.94 -20.27
N SER A 168 13.00 14.96 -21.11
CA SER A 168 12.27 14.88 -22.38
C SER A 168 12.86 13.88 -23.38
N GLU A 169 14.10 13.45 -23.17
CA GLU A 169 14.83 12.57 -24.09
C GLU A 169 15.20 11.23 -23.43
N ASP A 170 15.45 11.21 -22.12
CA ASP A 170 15.94 10.03 -21.41
C ASP A 170 15.19 9.74 -20.09
N VAL A 171 15.16 8.46 -19.74
CA VAL A 171 14.72 7.98 -18.42
C VAL A 171 15.86 7.19 -17.79
N GLY A 172 16.14 7.41 -16.51
CA GLY A 172 17.26 6.78 -15.82
C GLY A 172 17.00 6.57 -14.33
N VAL A 173 17.90 5.82 -13.70
CA VAL A 173 17.94 5.64 -12.25
C VAL A 173 19.38 5.88 -11.77
N SER A 174 19.54 6.80 -10.84
CA SER A 174 20.81 7.07 -10.16
C SER A 174 20.89 6.21 -8.90
N VAL A 175 22.02 5.52 -8.71
CA VAL A 175 22.32 4.75 -7.51
C VAL A 175 23.46 5.43 -6.77
N THR A 176 23.21 5.89 -5.54
CA THR A 176 24.24 6.45 -4.66
C THR A 176 24.48 5.47 -3.53
N TYR A 177 25.72 4.99 -3.39
CA TYR A 177 26.13 4.12 -2.29
C TYR A 177 27.09 4.88 -1.36
N ARG A 178 26.75 5.02 -0.07
CA ARG A 178 27.62 5.65 0.95
C ARG A 178 28.27 4.55 1.78
N TRP A 179 29.60 4.40 1.64
CA TRP A 179 30.43 3.44 2.39
C TRP A 179 31.12 4.09 3.59
#